data_AF-A0A9E2D2H7-F1
#
_entry.id   AF-A0A9E2D2H7-F1
#
_cell.length_a   1.000
_cell.length_b   1.000
_cell.length_c   1.000
_cell.angle_alpha   90.00
_cell.angle_beta   90.00
_cell.angle_gamma   90.00
#
_symmetry.space_group_name_H-M   'P 1'
#
loop_
_entity.id
_entity.type
_entity.pdbx_description
1 polymer ?
#
loop_
_entity_poly.entity_id
_entity_poly.type
_entity_poly.pdbx_seq_one_letter_code
_entity_poly.pdbx_strand_id
1 'polypeptide(L)' 'MFTDSDADIEKAQRLINDMQPGVYELKQIFGEEWKENNDPTHYGAIFKKLVENNRLTNISVGEKKSNNHLTYIIIKQD' A
#
# COMPACT_ATOMS: atom_id res chain seq x y z
N MET A 1 -0.19 -13.21 -6.80
CA MET A 1 1.12 -12.64 -6.43
C MET A 1 1.12 -11.22 -6.96
N PHE A 2 1.32 -10.23 -6.08
CA PHE A 2 1.31 -8.82 -6.48
C PHE A 2 2.65 -8.45 -7.09
N THR A 3 2.59 -7.83 -8.25
CA THR A 3 3.72 -7.40 -9.05
C THR A 3 3.62 -5.89 -9.30
N ASP A 4 4.56 -5.32 -10.04
CA ASP A 4 4.48 -3.96 -10.57
C ASP A 4 3.72 -3.89 -11.91
N SER A 5 2.88 -4.89 -12.20
CA SER A 5 2.01 -4.89 -13.37
C SER A 5 0.94 -3.80 -13.30
N ASP A 6 0.46 -3.33 -14.45
CA ASP A 6 -0.57 -2.29 -14.49
C ASP A 6 -1.87 -2.73 -13.80
N ALA A 7 -2.25 -4.02 -13.88
CA ALA A 7 -3.43 -4.54 -13.20
C ALA A 7 -3.30 -4.50 -11.67
N ASP A 8 -2.13 -4.82 -11.14
CA ASP A 8 -1.86 -4.74 -9.70
C ASP A 8 -1.84 -3.28 -9.21
N ILE A 9 -1.25 -2.38 -9.99
CA ILE A 9 -1.22 -0.94 -9.69
C ILE A 9 -2.63 -0.35 -9.69
N GLU A 10 -3.43 -0.66 -10.71
CA GLU A 10 -4.82 -0.20 -10.78
C GLU A 10 -5.65 -0.71 -9.59
N LYS A 11 -5.46 -1.97 -9.22
CA LYS A 11 -6.13 -2.57 -8.05
C LYS A 11 -5.73 -1.86 -6.77
N ALA A 12 -4.43 -1.69 -6.53
CA ALA A 12 -3.92 -0.96 -5.38
C ALA A 12 -4.46 0.47 -5.31
N GLN A 13 -4.51 1.17 -6.45
CA GLN A 13 -5.04 2.53 -6.51
C GLN A 13 -6.54 2.58 -6.18
N ARG A 14 -7.35 1.62 -6.65
CA ARG A 14 -8.77 1.52 -6.28
C ARG A 14 -8.95 1.37 -4.77
N LEU A 15 -8.20 0.45 -4.15
CA LEU A 15 -8.23 0.25 -2.70
C LEU A 15 -7.89 1.55 -1.95
N ILE A 16 -6.84 2.25 -2.36
CA ILE A 16 -6.43 3.53 -1.75
C ILE A 16 -7.56 4.58 -1.88
N ASN A 17 -8.20 4.68 -3.05
CA ASN A 17 -9.25 5.66 -3.31
C ASN A 17 -10.51 5.40 -2.46
N ASP A 18 -10.84 4.12 -2.21
CA ASP A 18 -12.00 3.73 -1.42
C ASP A 18 -11.79 3.91 0.08
N MET A 19 -10.53 3.93 0.55
CA MET A 19 -10.20 4.13 1.96
C MET A 19 -10.42 5.56 2.44
N GLN A 20 -10.71 5.73 3.73
CA GLN A 20 -10.73 7.07 4.33
C GLN A 20 -9.29 7.59 4.54
N PRO A 21 -9.09 8.92 4.60
CA PRO A 21 -7.79 9.48 4.94
C PRO A 21 -7.34 9.02 6.33
N GLY A 22 -6.07 8.66 6.47
CA GLY A 22 -5.54 8.15 7.74
C GLY A 22 -4.26 7.35 7.59
N VAL A 23 -3.79 6.79 8.71
CA VAL A 23 -2.58 5.97 8.76
C VAL A 23 -2.95 4.49 8.78
N TYR A 24 -2.42 3.74 7.83
CA TYR A 24 -2.72 2.33 7.61
C TYR A 24 -1.46 1.48 7.47
N GLU A 25 -1.51 0.26 7.95
CA GLU A 25 -0.55 -0.79 7.61
C GLU A 25 -0.96 -1.46 6.28
N LEU A 26 0.00 -2.04 5.59
CA LEU A 26 -0.24 -2.65 4.28
C LEU A 26 -1.34 -3.73 4.31
N LYS A 27 -1.36 -4.54 5.37
CA LYS A 27 -2.42 -5.53 5.61
C LYS A 27 -3.82 -4.93 5.79
N GLN A 28 -3.91 -3.68 6.25
CA GLN A 28 -5.19 -2.99 6.42
C GLN A 28 -5.69 -2.46 5.08
N ILE A 29 -4.77 -2.07 4.18
CA ILE A 29 -5.11 -1.62 2.82
C ILE A 29 -5.62 -2.79 1.97
N PHE A 30 -4.91 -3.92 1.99
CA PHE A 30 -5.25 -5.09 1.17
C PHE A 30 -6.21 -6.07 1.85
N GLY A 31 -6.49 -5.89 3.14
CA GLY A 31 -7.50 -6.65 3.87
C GLY A 31 -7.31 -8.16 3.76
N GLU A 32 -8.34 -8.85 3.25
CA GLU A 32 -8.33 -10.32 3.13
C GLU A 32 -7.33 -10.83 2.08
N GLU A 33 -7.05 -10.04 1.05
CA GLU A 33 -6.09 -10.41 0.01
C GLU A 33 -4.66 -10.48 0.56
N TRP A 34 -4.41 -9.78 1.66
CA TRP A 34 -3.15 -9.90 2.39
C TRP A 34 -2.93 -11.31 2.94
N LYS A 35 -3.99 -12.06 3.26
CA LYS A 35 -3.88 -13.43 3.81
C LYS A 35 -3.35 -14.43 2.78
N GLU A 36 -3.55 -14.17 1.50
CA GLU A 36 -3.05 -15.00 0.39
C GLU A 36 -1.61 -14.64 -0.01
N ASN A 37 -1.02 -13.61 0.62
CA ASN A 37 0.32 -13.17 0.30
C ASN A 37 1.38 -14.04 1.00
N ASN A 38 1.98 -14.94 0.21
CA ASN A 38 3.05 -15.82 0.67
C ASN A 38 4.41 -15.12 0.86
N ASP A 39 4.58 -13.87 0.39
CA ASP A 39 5.80 -13.07 0.63
C ASP A 39 5.48 -11.61 1.01
N PRO A 40 5.13 -11.36 2.29
CA PRO A 40 4.87 -10.02 2.82
C PRO A 40 6.01 -9.02 2.61
N THR A 41 7.25 -9.50 2.63
CA THR A 41 8.45 -8.65 2.55
C THR A 41 8.64 -8.15 1.13
N HIS A 42 8.57 -9.05 0.15
CA HIS A 42 8.68 -8.70 -1.27
C HIS A 42 7.55 -7.77 -1.69
N TYR A 43 6.31 -8.09 -1.31
CA TYR A 43 5.15 -7.26 -1.57
C TYR A 43 5.33 -5.85 -0.99
N GLY A 44 5.73 -5.76 0.29
CA GLY A 44 5.97 -4.49 0.95
C GLY A 44 7.03 -3.65 0.25
N ALA A 45 8.09 -4.28 -0.26
CA ALA A 45 9.13 -3.61 -1.02
C ALA A 45 8.62 -3.06 -2.36
N ILE A 46 7.83 -3.84 -3.11
CA ILE A 46 7.21 -3.38 -4.37
C ILE A 46 6.25 -2.22 -4.10
N PHE A 47 5.32 -2.40 -3.16
CA PHE A 47 4.32 -1.38 -2.86
C PHE A 47 4.97 -0.07 -2.40
N LYS A 48 5.97 -0.14 -1.52
CA LYS A 48 6.76 1.03 -1.12
C LYS A 48 7.39 1.74 -2.32
N LYS A 49 8.01 1.00 -3.24
CA LYS A 49 8.59 1.57 -4.47
C LYS A 49 7.53 2.26 -5.34
N LEU A 50 6.33 1.68 -5.46
CA LEU A 50 5.24 2.28 -6.24
C LEU A 50 4.78 3.61 -5.63
N VAL A 51 4.67 3.69 -4.30
CA VAL A 51 4.36 4.94 -3.60
C VAL A 51 5.48 5.97 -3.78
N GLU A 52 6.74 5.59 -3.53
CA GLU A 52 7.90 6.50 -3.62
C GLU A 52 8.14 7.02 -5.05
N ASN A 53 7.81 6.22 -6.06
CA ASN A 53 7.92 6.61 -7.47
C ASN A 53 6.67 7.33 -8.00
N ASN A 54 5.72 7.72 -7.13
CA ASN A 54 4.45 8.37 -7.50
C ASN A 54 3.63 7.58 -8.53
N ARG A 55 3.77 6.25 -8.57
CA ARG A 55 2.92 5.36 -9.37
C ARG A 55 1.56 5.12 -8.70
N LEU A 56 1.50 5.34 -7.39
CA LEU A 56 0.26 5.40 -6.61
C LEU A 56 0.09 6.82 -6.08
N THR A 57 -1.14 7.33 -6.16
CA THR A 57 -1.55 8.67 -5.74
C THR A 57 -2.45 8.58 -4.51
N ASN A 58 -2.67 9.71 -3.83
CA ASN A 58 -3.46 9.78 -2.58
C ASN A 58 -2.87 8.96 -1.42
N ILE A 59 -1.58 8.65 -1.50
CA ILE A 59 -0.86 7.86 -0.50
C ILE A 59 0.58 8.35 -0.36
N SER A 60 1.15 8.20 0.82
CA SER A 60 2.57 8.46 1.10
C SER A 60 3.12 7.45 2.09
N VAL A 61 4.43 7.20 2.05
CA VAL A 61 5.09 6.35 3.05
C VAL A 61 5.12 7.10 4.38
N GLY A 62 4.57 6.47 5.41
CA GLY A 62 4.56 7.01 6.78
C GLY A 62 5.77 6.58 7.60
N GLU A 63 5.68 6.77 8.90
CA GLU A 63 6.74 6.38 9.83
C GLU A 63 6.84 4.85 10.00
N LYS A 64 8.05 4.38 10.30
CA LYS A 64 8.26 3.01 10.74
C LYS A 64 7.84 2.88 12.20
N LYS A 65 6.97 1.91 12.51
CA LYS A 65 6.71 1.52 13.89
C LYS A 65 7.92 0.82 14.50
N SER A 66 7.99 0.78 15.82
CA SER A 66 9.06 0.20 16.65
C SER A 66 9.37 -1.28 16.33
N ASN A 67 8.45 -1.98 15.68
CA ASN A 67 8.59 -3.36 15.20
C ASN A 67 9.03 -3.45 13.73
N ASN A 68 9.61 -2.39 13.15
CA ASN A 68 9.99 -2.27 11.73
C ASN A 68 8.83 -2.31 10.72
N HIS A 69 7.58 -2.23 11.16
CA HIS A 69 6.45 -2.19 10.24
C HIS A 69 6.32 -0.80 9.62
N LEU A 70 6.32 -0.75 8.29
CA LEU A 70 6.04 0.48 7.55
C LEU A 70 4.55 0.80 7.63
N THR A 71 4.25 2.08 7.85
CA THR A 71 2.90 2.62 7.72
C THR A 71 2.78 3.42 6.44
N TYR A 72 1.54 3.63 6.01
CA TYR A 72 1.19 4.43 4.85
C TYR A 72 0.13 5.43 5.24
N ILE A 73 0.28 6.65 4.75
CA ILE A 73 -0.63 7.75 5.02
C ILE A 73 -1.47 7.95 3.78
N ILE A 74 -2.76 7.62 3.85
CA ILE A 74 -3.72 7.92 2.80
C ILE A 74 -4.19 9.36 2.99
N ILE A 75 -4.03 10.16 1.95
CA ILE A 75 -4.46 11.55 1.88
C ILE A 75 -5.49 11.65 0.76
N LYS A 76 -6.68 12.19 1.01
CA LYS A 76 -7.61 12.53 -0.07
C LYS A 76 -7.41 13.99 -0.41
N GLN A 77 -7.07 14.25 -1.68
CA GLN A 77 -7.19 15.59 -2.23
C GLN A 77 -8.65 15.76 -2.63
N ASP A 78 -9.32 16.76 -2.06
CA ASP A 78 -10.68 17.20 -2.43
C ASP A 78 -10.75 17.69 -3.89
#